data_AF-A0AAN8WV25-F1
#
_entry.id   AF-A0AAN8WV25-F1
#
_cell.length_a   1.000
_cell.length_b   1.000
_cell.length_c   1.000
_cell.angle_alpha   90.00
_cell.angle_beta   90.00
_cell.angle_gamma   90.00
#
_symmetry.space_group_name_H-M   'P 1'
#
loop_
_entity.id
_entity.type
_entity.pdbx_description
1 polymer ?
#
loop_
_entity_poly.entity_id
_entity_poly.type
_entity_poly.pdbx_seq_one_letter_code
_entity_poly.pdbx_strand_id
1 'polypeptide(L)'
;MQGGLMQNNVEPMVIDMAVEENDNTEEEPVIVESTSLDLETYANSYTGLAKLQRLIFIADRCPQLRVEALRMAILHVQSTYNVNVYTQLHRKMQEAVSGSNTGNASLPDIAGGQIASGVVANLPAVDMQWVESRAKKAALKLEKLDTDLKNSKVNSIKESIRRGHDDLGDHYLDCGDLTNALKCYSRARDYCTSFKHIINMCLNVIKVSIYLNNWSHVLSYVSKAQATPEVSETRQPSGNKDQSALIQTKLTCAAGLAQLATRKYKAAAKSFLLAQLDACDFPDLLSTSNVAMYGGLCALATFSRQELQKLVISSSSFKLFLEVEPQLRDIIFKFYESKYASCLKLLDEIK
;
A
#
# COMPACT_ATOMS: atom_id res chain seq x y z
N MET A 1 -58.97 9.31 19.31
CA MET A 1 -57.83 8.84 20.12
C MET A 1 -57.44 7.48 19.53
N GLN A 2 -56.49 7.40 18.59
CA GLN A 2 -55.03 7.27 18.80
C GLN A 2 -54.69 6.12 19.79
N GLY A 3 -53.86 5.13 19.47
CA GLY A 3 -52.91 5.01 18.36
C GLY A 3 -52.46 3.58 18.11
N GLY A 4 -52.15 3.30 16.84
CA GLY A 4 -51.46 2.09 16.42
C GLY A 4 -49.97 2.21 16.70
N LEU A 5 -49.41 1.18 17.34
CA LEU A 5 -47.97 0.98 17.50
C LEU A 5 -47.38 0.62 16.13
N MET A 6 -46.79 1.61 15.44
CA MET A 6 -45.92 1.35 14.30
C MET A 6 -44.64 0.70 14.81
N GLN A 7 -44.53 -0.60 14.58
CA GLN A 7 -43.32 -1.37 14.78
C GLN A 7 -42.35 -0.99 13.65
N ASN A 8 -41.42 -0.07 13.95
CA ASN A 8 -40.32 0.28 13.04
C ASN A 8 -39.39 -0.93 12.89
N ASN A 9 -39.72 -1.80 11.95
CA ASN A 9 -38.87 -2.89 11.51
C ASN A 9 -37.78 -2.28 10.62
N VAL A 10 -36.67 -1.84 11.22
CA VAL A 10 -35.47 -1.46 10.46
C VAL A 10 -34.84 -2.75 9.99
N GLU A 11 -35.12 -3.14 8.75
CA GLU A 11 -34.44 -4.24 8.08
C GLU A 11 -32.92 -4.02 8.11
N PRO A 12 -32.12 -5.05 8.44
CA PRO A 12 -30.67 -4.93 8.34
C PRO A 12 -30.31 -4.68 6.87
N MET A 13 -29.68 -3.53 6.59
CA MET A 13 -29.12 -3.23 5.26
C MET A 13 -28.22 -4.39 4.83
N VAL A 14 -28.72 -5.21 3.90
CA VAL A 14 -27.93 -6.15 3.13
C VAL A 14 -26.96 -5.30 2.32
N ILE A 15 -25.69 -5.35 2.69
CA ILE A 15 -24.62 -4.80 1.85
C ILE A 15 -24.52 -5.78 0.69
N ASP A 16 -25.27 -5.52 -0.37
CA ASP A 16 -25.04 -6.17 -1.65
C ASP A 16 -23.58 -5.87 -2.01
N MET A 17 -22.74 -6.90 -1.88
CA MET A 17 -21.40 -6.92 -2.46
C MET A 17 -21.60 -7.04 -3.98
N ALA A 18 -22.02 -5.94 -4.61
CA ALA A 18 -21.81 -5.77 -6.04
C ALA A 18 -20.29 -5.80 -6.23
N VAL A 19 -19.81 -6.90 -6.81
CA VAL A 19 -18.47 -6.95 -7.39
C VAL A 19 -18.56 -6.07 -8.63
N GLU A 20 -18.42 -4.75 -8.44
CA GLU A 20 -18.24 -3.84 -9.56
C GLU A 20 -16.99 -4.30 -10.31
N GLU A 21 -17.16 -4.64 -11.59
CA GLU A 21 -16.10 -5.11 -12.46
C GLU A 21 -14.97 -4.07 -12.47
N ASN A 22 -13.84 -4.49 -11.92
CA ASN A 22 -12.65 -3.66 -11.81
C ASN A 22 -12.04 -3.57 -13.22
N ASP A 23 -12.29 -2.47 -13.93
CA ASP A 23 -11.80 -2.18 -15.29
C ASP A 23 -10.27 -1.90 -15.31
N ASN A 24 -9.51 -2.63 -14.49
CA ASN A 24 -8.06 -2.66 -14.51
C ASN A 24 -7.63 -3.43 -15.76
N THR A 25 -7.57 -2.71 -16.88
CA THR A 25 -6.86 -3.16 -18.08
C THR A 25 -5.45 -3.61 -17.66
N GLU A 26 -5.13 -4.89 -17.87
CA GLU A 26 -3.79 -5.44 -17.61
C GLU A 26 -2.79 -4.68 -18.48
N GLU A 27 -2.04 -3.76 -17.87
CA GLU A 27 -0.98 -3.02 -18.56
C GLU A 27 0.16 -3.98 -18.91
N GLU A 28 0.59 -3.92 -20.18
CA GLU A 28 1.71 -4.74 -20.67
C GLU A 28 2.93 -4.59 -19.74
N PRO A 29 3.65 -5.69 -19.46
CA PRO A 29 4.73 -5.64 -18.51
C PRO A 29 5.93 -4.89 -19.06
N VAL A 30 6.05 -3.60 -18.74
CA VAL A 30 7.27 -2.80 -18.97
C VAL A 30 8.45 -3.44 -18.25
N ILE A 31 9.47 -3.83 -19.01
CA ILE A 31 10.74 -4.37 -18.49
C ILE A 31 11.76 -3.23 -18.40
N VAL A 32 12.34 -3.06 -17.22
CA VAL A 32 13.35 -2.03 -16.95
C VAL A 32 14.74 -2.64 -17.10
N GLU A 33 15.41 -2.35 -18.22
CA GLU A 33 16.72 -2.93 -18.56
C GLU A 33 17.89 -2.35 -17.77
N SER A 34 17.78 -1.10 -17.30
CA SER A 34 18.82 -0.44 -16.49
C SER A 34 18.19 0.43 -15.41
N THR A 35 18.66 0.32 -14.17
CA THR A 35 18.21 1.17 -13.06
C THR A 35 19.38 1.57 -12.16
N SER A 36 19.30 2.76 -11.58
CA SER A 36 20.20 3.23 -10.51
C SER A 36 19.56 3.10 -9.12
N LEU A 37 18.45 2.39 -9.02
CA LEU A 37 17.70 2.22 -7.78
C LEU A 37 18.53 1.50 -6.72
N ASP A 38 18.72 2.17 -5.58
CA ASP A 38 19.19 1.52 -4.35
C ASP A 38 18.02 0.74 -3.71
N LEU A 39 18.04 -0.57 -3.93
CA LEU A 39 16.99 -1.47 -3.48
C LEU A 39 16.88 -1.56 -1.95
N GLU A 40 17.99 -1.45 -1.23
CA GLU A 40 17.99 -1.58 0.23
C GLU A 40 17.33 -0.37 0.88
N THR A 41 17.78 0.82 0.49
CA THR A 41 17.18 2.09 0.95
C THR A 41 15.70 2.15 0.58
N TYR A 42 15.34 1.75 -0.65
CA TYR A 42 13.95 1.71 -1.08
C TYR A 42 13.10 0.75 -0.25
N ALA A 43 13.56 -0.49 -0.03
CA ALA A 43 12.80 -1.50 0.70
C ALA A 43 12.66 -1.16 2.20
N ASN A 44 13.61 -0.41 2.77
CA ASN A 44 13.56 0.03 4.16
C ASN A 44 12.58 1.19 4.40
N SER A 45 12.14 1.88 3.35
CA SER A 45 11.07 2.89 3.46
C SER A 45 9.66 2.29 3.60
N TYR A 46 9.52 0.96 3.49
CA TYR A 46 8.23 0.28 3.60
C TYR A 46 8.24 -0.84 4.64
N THR A 47 7.05 -1.20 5.11
CA THR A 47 6.80 -2.28 6.06
C THR A 47 5.67 -3.20 5.61
N GLY A 48 5.50 -4.33 6.31
CA GLY A 48 4.38 -5.24 6.12
C GLY A 48 4.23 -5.74 4.68
N LEU A 49 2.99 -5.78 4.20
CA LEU A 49 2.65 -6.31 2.87
C LEU A 49 3.07 -5.35 1.74
N ALA A 50 3.16 -4.04 1.99
CA ALA A 50 3.61 -3.08 0.99
C ALA A 50 5.07 -3.32 0.58
N LYS A 51 5.96 -3.55 1.56
CA LYS A 51 7.36 -3.93 1.27
C LYS A 51 7.43 -5.17 0.39
N LEU A 52 6.63 -6.19 0.72
CA LEU A 52 6.59 -7.45 0.01
C LEU A 52 6.11 -7.30 -1.44
N GLN A 53 4.97 -6.63 -1.65
CA GLN A 53 4.41 -6.41 -2.99
C GLN A 53 5.34 -5.57 -3.86
N ARG A 54 6.00 -4.55 -3.30
CA ARG A 54 6.96 -3.72 -4.03
C ARG A 54 8.20 -4.50 -4.45
N LEU A 55 8.76 -5.33 -3.56
CA LEU A 55 9.89 -6.21 -3.89
C LEU A 55 9.52 -7.23 -4.98
N ILE A 56 8.32 -7.82 -4.91
CA ILE A 56 7.80 -8.72 -5.96
C ILE A 56 7.67 -7.98 -7.29
N PHE A 57 7.12 -6.76 -7.27
CA PHE A 57 6.98 -5.93 -8.47
C PHE A 57 8.34 -5.62 -9.11
N ILE A 58 9.33 -5.22 -8.31
CA ILE A 58 10.70 -4.97 -8.79
C ILE A 58 11.30 -6.25 -9.37
N ALA A 59 11.12 -7.40 -8.72
CA ALA A 59 11.64 -8.66 -9.21
C ALA A 59 11.06 -9.07 -10.57
N ASP A 60 9.77 -8.81 -10.79
CA ASP A 60 9.09 -9.15 -12.03
C ASP A 60 9.51 -8.22 -13.19
N ARG A 61 9.76 -6.93 -12.90
CA ARG A 61 10.01 -5.90 -13.94
C ARG A 61 11.47 -5.54 -14.17
N CYS A 62 12.37 -5.80 -13.21
CA CYS A 62 13.79 -5.45 -13.32
C CYS A 62 14.68 -6.71 -13.25
N PRO A 63 15.15 -7.23 -14.39
CA PRO A 63 16.00 -8.42 -14.42
C PRO A 63 17.30 -8.25 -13.62
N GLN A 64 17.91 -7.06 -13.64
CA GLN A 64 19.15 -6.76 -12.93
C GLN A 64 19.03 -6.92 -11.42
N LEU A 65 17.92 -6.47 -10.83
CA LEU A 65 17.67 -6.50 -9.39
C LEU A 65 16.86 -7.73 -8.94
N ARG A 66 16.44 -8.59 -9.87
CA ARG A 66 15.50 -9.69 -9.60
C ARG A 66 15.94 -10.62 -8.47
N VAL A 67 17.16 -11.11 -8.53
CA VAL A 67 17.70 -12.09 -7.56
C VAL A 67 17.76 -11.46 -6.16
N GLU A 68 18.24 -10.22 -6.07
CA GLU A 68 18.37 -9.52 -4.80
C GLU A 68 17.01 -9.12 -4.21
N ALA A 69 16.08 -8.65 -5.05
CA ALA A 69 14.71 -8.35 -4.63
C ALA A 69 13.97 -9.59 -4.11
N LEU A 70 14.13 -10.75 -4.77
CA LEU A 70 13.58 -12.02 -4.28
C LEU A 70 14.23 -12.46 -2.97
N ARG A 71 15.56 -12.31 -2.83
CA ARG A 71 16.27 -12.62 -1.57
C ARG A 71 15.73 -11.80 -0.40
N MET A 72 15.61 -10.48 -0.58
CA MET A 72 15.04 -9.58 0.42
C MET A 72 13.57 -9.90 0.73
N ALA A 73 12.78 -10.25 -0.29
CA ALA A 73 11.38 -10.63 -0.12
C ALA A 73 11.23 -11.92 0.71
N ILE A 74 12.06 -12.94 0.44
CA ILE A 74 12.06 -14.20 1.19
C ILE A 74 12.38 -13.96 2.67
N LEU A 75 13.44 -13.18 2.96
CA LEU A 75 13.81 -12.83 4.33
C LEU A 75 12.68 -12.09 5.05
N HIS A 76 12.01 -11.16 4.37
CA HIS A 76 10.89 -10.43 4.94
C HIS A 76 9.69 -11.33 5.21
N VAL A 77 9.33 -12.22 4.28
CA VAL A 77 8.20 -13.17 4.47
C VAL A 77 8.44 -14.11 5.65
N GLN A 78 9.69 -14.46 5.97
CA GLN A 78 10.00 -15.33 7.12
C GLN A 78 9.58 -14.74 8.49
N SER A 79 9.42 -13.41 8.57
CA SER A 79 8.85 -12.74 9.74
C SER A 79 7.32 -12.79 9.82
N THR A 80 6.65 -13.14 8.71
CA THR A 80 5.18 -13.23 8.58
C THR A 80 4.65 -14.66 8.72
N TYR A 81 3.34 -14.85 8.58
CA TYR A 81 2.69 -16.17 8.54
C TYR A 81 2.31 -16.60 7.12
N ASN A 82 2.75 -15.86 6.09
CA ASN A 82 2.33 -16.11 4.71
C ASN A 82 3.17 -17.20 4.03
N VAL A 83 2.79 -18.45 4.30
CA VAL A 83 3.44 -19.65 3.76
C VAL A 83 3.27 -19.77 2.24
N ASN A 84 2.15 -19.31 1.71
CA ASN A 84 1.85 -19.36 0.28
C ASN A 84 2.82 -18.47 -0.51
N VAL A 85 2.99 -17.21 -0.09
CA VAL A 85 3.93 -16.29 -0.75
C VAL A 85 5.36 -16.76 -0.56
N TYR A 86 5.73 -17.30 0.60
CA TYR A 86 7.06 -17.90 0.82
C TYR A 86 7.40 -18.94 -0.25
N THR A 87 6.50 -19.91 -0.45
CA THR A 87 6.69 -20.99 -1.43
C THR A 87 6.74 -20.44 -2.86
N GLN A 88 5.87 -19.48 -3.19
CA GLN A 88 5.87 -18.82 -4.50
C GLN A 88 7.17 -18.05 -4.79
N LEU A 89 7.70 -17.32 -3.80
CA LEU A 89 8.95 -16.57 -3.94
C LEU A 89 10.14 -17.50 -4.19
N HIS A 90 10.25 -18.61 -3.45
CA HIS A 90 11.31 -19.59 -3.70
C HIS A 90 11.20 -20.23 -5.08
N ARG A 91 9.98 -20.51 -5.56
CA ARG A 91 9.78 -20.98 -6.94
C ARG A 91 10.27 -19.96 -7.97
N LYS A 92 9.86 -18.68 -7.82
CA LYS A 92 10.34 -17.58 -8.68
C LYS A 92 11.87 -17.43 -8.64
N MET A 93 12.47 -17.63 -7.47
CA MET A 93 13.93 -17.57 -7.30
C MET A 93 14.64 -18.71 -8.05
N GLN A 94 14.11 -19.93 -7.99
CA GLN A 94 14.63 -21.07 -8.75
C GLN A 94 14.52 -20.85 -10.26
N GLU A 95 13.40 -20.33 -10.74
CA GLU A 95 13.17 -19.98 -12.15
C GLU A 95 14.15 -18.88 -12.61
N ALA A 96 14.37 -17.84 -11.80
CA ALA A 96 15.30 -16.76 -12.11
C ALA A 96 16.75 -17.22 -12.25
N VAL A 97 17.19 -18.18 -11.41
CA VAL A 97 18.54 -18.75 -11.46
C VAL A 97 18.68 -19.82 -12.53
N SER A 98 17.61 -20.54 -12.86
CA SER A 98 17.64 -21.55 -13.93
C SER A 98 17.63 -20.89 -15.31
N GLY A 99 16.86 -19.80 -15.48
CA GLY A 99 16.76 -19.05 -16.73
C GLY A 99 18.02 -18.25 -17.09
N SER A 100 18.85 -17.88 -16.11
CA SER A 100 20.17 -17.26 -16.38
C SER A 100 21.19 -18.26 -16.92
N ASN A 101 21.02 -19.56 -16.67
CA ASN A 101 21.91 -20.61 -17.21
C ASN A 101 21.59 -21.02 -18.65
N THR A 102 20.39 -20.73 -19.16
CA THR A 102 19.96 -21.16 -20.51
C THR A 102 20.29 -20.17 -21.63
N GLY A 103 20.88 -19.02 -21.32
CA GLY A 103 21.25 -17.99 -22.31
C GLY A 103 22.60 -18.20 -23.02
N ASN A 104 23.48 -19.07 -22.50
CA ASN A 104 24.84 -19.30 -23.02
C ASN A 104 25.18 -20.80 -23.18
N ALA A 105 24.21 -21.62 -23.60
CA ALA A 105 24.39 -23.07 -23.76
C ALA A 105 25.10 -23.50 -25.07
N SER A 106 26.06 -22.71 -25.55
CA SER A 106 26.88 -23.04 -26.72
C SER A 106 28.30 -22.48 -26.58
N LEU A 107 29.10 -23.07 -25.71
CA LEU A 107 30.57 -23.17 -25.82
C LEU A 107 31.08 -24.07 -24.67
N PRO A 108 31.68 -25.24 -24.95
CA PRO A 108 32.34 -26.02 -23.93
C PRO A 108 33.72 -25.41 -23.71
N ASP A 109 33.88 -24.56 -22.67
CA ASP A 109 35.21 -24.03 -22.33
C ASP A 109 35.74 -24.62 -21.02
N ILE A 110 36.81 -25.39 -21.18
CA ILE A 110 37.60 -26.07 -20.17
C ILE A 110 38.58 -25.03 -19.62
N ALA A 111 38.10 -24.07 -18.82
CA ALA A 111 38.96 -23.18 -18.03
C ALA A 111 38.17 -22.36 -16.98
N GLY A 112 38.30 -22.72 -15.70
CA GLY A 112 38.50 -21.74 -14.62
C GLY A 112 37.42 -20.71 -14.26
N GLY A 113 36.12 -20.98 -14.45
CA GLY A 113 35.03 -20.05 -14.12
C GLY A 113 34.63 -19.99 -12.62
N GLN A 114 35.48 -19.45 -11.74
CA GLN A 114 35.16 -19.24 -10.31
C GLN A 114 34.13 -18.14 -10.01
N ILE A 115 33.55 -17.47 -11.01
CA ILE A 115 32.66 -16.32 -10.81
C ILE A 115 31.16 -16.72 -10.80
N ALA A 116 30.79 -17.90 -11.34
CA ALA A 116 29.40 -18.36 -11.38
C ALA A 116 28.98 -19.22 -10.16
N SER A 117 29.92 -19.78 -9.40
CA SER A 117 29.59 -20.65 -8.25
C SER A 117 29.20 -19.91 -6.97
N GLY A 118 29.53 -18.62 -6.83
CA GLY A 118 29.30 -17.88 -5.57
C GLY A 118 27.83 -17.50 -5.31
N VAL A 119 27.10 -17.13 -6.36
CA VAL A 119 25.69 -16.70 -6.23
C VAL A 119 24.76 -17.91 -6.06
N VAL A 120 25.04 -19.02 -6.76
CA VAL A 120 24.23 -20.24 -6.68
C VAL A 120 24.44 -20.97 -5.34
N ALA A 121 25.64 -20.89 -4.75
CA ALA A 121 25.96 -21.57 -3.49
C ALA A 121 25.28 -20.97 -2.24
N ASN A 122 24.70 -19.77 -2.33
CA ASN A 122 24.11 -19.06 -1.19
C ASN A 122 22.60 -18.80 -1.34
N LEU A 123 21.92 -19.50 -2.25
CA LEU A 123 20.47 -19.41 -2.36
C LEU A 123 19.79 -20.07 -1.14
N PRO A 124 18.89 -19.37 -0.45
CA PRO A 124 18.08 -19.98 0.60
C PRO A 124 17.26 -21.13 0.01
N ALA A 125 17.49 -22.35 0.49
CA ALA A 125 16.66 -23.51 0.15
C ALA A 125 15.26 -23.35 0.76
N VAL A 126 14.26 -24.00 0.17
CA VAL A 126 12.89 -24.01 0.73
C VAL A 126 12.92 -24.80 2.04
N ASP A 127 12.78 -24.09 3.15
CA ASP A 127 12.63 -24.71 4.46
C ASP A 127 11.19 -25.23 4.66
N MET A 128 10.97 -26.51 4.36
CA MET A 128 9.68 -27.17 4.55
C MET A 128 9.31 -27.34 6.04
N GLN A 129 10.28 -27.43 6.94
CA GLN A 129 10.01 -27.50 8.37
C GLN A 129 9.48 -26.16 8.89
N TRP A 130 10.03 -25.05 8.38
CA TRP A 130 9.50 -23.71 8.65
C TRP A 130 8.07 -23.56 8.14
N VAL A 131 7.77 -24.02 6.92
CA VAL A 131 6.43 -23.99 6.32
C VAL A 131 5.42 -24.69 7.23
N GLU A 132 5.69 -25.95 7.62
CA GLU A 132 4.78 -26.72 8.47
C GLU A 132 4.63 -26.11 9.87
N SER A 133 5.76 -25.73 10.50
CA SER A 133 5.78 -25.12 11.82
C SER A 133 5.03 -23.79 11.86
N ARG A 134 5.19 -22.94 10.83
CA ARG A 134 4.48 -21.66 10.72
C ARG A 134 3.01 -21.84 10.42
N ALA A 135 2.64 -22.74 9.53
CA ALA A 135 1.23 -23.06 9.26
C ALA A 135 0.52 -23.53 10.53
N LYS A 136 1.16 -24.42 11.31
CA LYS A 136 0.63 -24.87 12.60
C LYS A 136 0.49 -23.72 13.61
N LYS A 137 1.50 -22.85 13.73
CA LYS A 137 1.45 -21.67 14.61
C LYS A 137 0.35 -20.69 14.21
N ALA A 138 0.16 -20.46 12.91
CA ALA A 138 -0.91 -19.61 12.39
C ALA A 138 -2.28 -20.19 12.76
N ALA A 139 -2.51 -21.49 12.51
CA ALA A 139 -3.77 -22.16 12.86
C ALA A 139 -4.09 -22.09 14.36
N LEU A 140 -3.09 -22.32 15.23
CA LEU A 140 -3.27 -22.23 16.68
C LEU A 140 -3.57 -20.78 17.13
N LYS A 141 -2.92 -19.79 16.52
CA LYS A 141 -3.20 -18.37 16.81
C LYS A 141 -4.62 -18.01 16.39
N LEU A 142 -5.06 -18.49 15.23
CA LEU A 142 -6.42 -18.28 14.73
C LEU A 142 -7.48 -18.87 15.67
N GLU A 143 -7.32 -20.14 16.06
CA GLU A 143 -8.24 -20.82 16.98
C GLU A 143 -8.36 -20.10 18.33
N LYS A 144 -7.22 -19.61 18.85
CA LYS A 144 -7.19 -18.81 20.07
C LYS A 144 -7.98 -17.50 19.91
N LEU A 145 -7.71 -16.74 18.85
CA LEU A 145 -8.40 -15.47 18.58
C LEU A 145 -9.92 -15.67 18.40
N ASP A 146 -10.34 -16.72 17.70
CA ASP A 146 -11.76 -17.06 17.55
C ASP A 146 -12.42 -17.43 18.87
N THR A 147 -11.72 -18.18 19.74
CA THR A 147 -12.19 -18.52 21.08
C THR A 147 -12.34 -17.28 21.95
N ASP A 148 -11.35 -16.39 21.96
CA ASP A 148 -11.36 -15.14 22.73
C ASP A 148 -12.47 -14.20 22.24
N LEU A 149 -12.71 -14.12 20.92
CA LEU A 149 -13.80 -13.36 20.32
C LEU A 149 -15.16 -13.93 20.71
N LYS A 150 -15.32 -15.26 20.70
CA LYS A 150 -16.56 -15.93 21.11
C LYS A 150 -16.86 -15.65 22.59
N ASN A 151 -15.87 -15.74 23.46
CA ASN A 151 -15.99 -15.40 24.88
C ASN A 151 -16.40 -13.94 25.07
N SER A 152 -15.78 -13.02 24.33
CA SER A 152 -16.12 -11.59 24.36
C SER A 152 -17.56 -11.31 23.91
N LYS A 153 -18.07 -12.07 22.93
CA LYS A 153 -19.46 -12.01 22.47
C LYS A 153 -20.44 -12.50 23.53
N VAL A 154 -20.14 -13.61 24.20
CA VAL A 154 -20.96 -14.11 25.32
C VAL A 154 -21.04 -13.09 26.45
N ASN A 155 -19.90 -12.46 26.78
CA ASN A 155 -19.83 -11.42 27.82
C ASN A 155 -20.44 -10.08 27.38
N SER A 156 -20.83 -9.92 26.11
CA SER A 156 -21.47 -8.72 25.56
C SER A 156 -20.67 -7.42 25.74
N ILE A 157 -19.33 -7.51 25.75
CA ILE A 157 -18.45 -6.34 25.90
C ILE A 157 -18.09 -5.79 24.51
N LYS A 158 -18.76 -4.71 24.09
CA LYS A 158 -18.59 -4.13 22.74
C LYS A 158 -17.12 -3.85 22.37
N GLU A 159 -16.36 -3.24 23.27
CA GLU A 159 -14.96 -2.88 22.98
C GLU A 159 -14.05 -4.11 22.83
N SER A 160 -14.30 -5.18 23.59
CA SER A 160 -13.55 -6.44 23.44
C SER A 160 -13.92 -7.15 22.14
N ILE A 161 -15.19 -7.12 21.72
CA ILE A 161 -15.61 -7.68 20.44
C ILE A 161 -15.00 -6.89 19.28
N ARG A 162 -14.97 -5.55 19.38
CA ARG A 162 -14.35 -4.68 18.38
C ARG A 162 -12.85 -4.97 18.22
N ARG A 163 -12.10 -4.99 19.34
CA ARG A 163 -10.66 -5.34 19.32
C ARG A 163 -10.42 -6.76 18.82
N GLY A 164 -11.24 -7.73 19.23
CA GLY A 164 -11.12 -9.10 18.73
C GLY A 164 -11.33 -9.21 17.22
N HIS A 165 -12.20 -8.38 16.63
CA HIS A 165 -12.33 -8.29 15.17
C HIS A 165 -11.12 -7.63 14.49
N ASP A 166 -10.51 -6.61 15.11
CA ASP A 166 -9.28 -6.00 14.60
C ASP A 166 -8.10 -6.99 14.65
N ASP A 167 -7.89 -7.67 15.79
CA ASP A 167 -6.81 -8.63 15.99
C ASP A 167 -6.93 -9.82 15.01
N LEU A 168 -8.15 -10.26 14.73
CA LEU A 168 -8.44 -11.30 13.75
C LEU A 168 -8.16 -10.80 12.32
N GLY A 169 -8.52 -9.56 12.00
CA GLY A 169 -8.21 -8.92 10.72
C GLY A 169 -6.70 -8.79 10.48
N ASP A 170 -5.95 -8.34 11.49
CA ASP A 170 -4.49 -8.23 11.46
C ASP A 170 -3.84 -9.60 11.26
N HIS A 171 -4.34 -10.64 11.94
CA HIS A 171 -3.84 -11.99 11.74
C HIS A 171 -4.09 -12.52 10.32
N TYR A 172 -5.28 -12.26 9.76
CA TYR A 172 -5.56 -12.63 8.37
C TYR A 172 -4.67 -11.88 7.38
N LEU A 173 -4.35 -10.61 7.63
CA LEU A 173 -3.36 -9.85 6.84
C LEU A 173 -1.97 -10.49 6.90
N ASP A 174 -1.51 -10.89 8.09
CA ASP A 174 -0.21 -11.56 8.26
C ASP A 174 -0.14 -12.92 7.53
N CYS A 175 -1.28 -13.61 7.43
CA CYS A 175 -1.44 -14.86 6.69
C CYS A 175 -1.59 -14.65 5.18
N GLY A 176 -1.90 -13.43 4.74
CA GLY A 176 -2.15 -13.08 3.33
C GLY A 176 -3.59 -13.28 2.85
N ASP A 177 -4.54 -13.55 3.75
CA ASP A 177 -5.95 -13.70 3.41
C ASP A 177 -6.68 -12.35 3.48
N LEU A 178 -6.61 -11.60 2.38
CA LEU A 178 -7.18 -10.27 2.29
C LEU A 178 -8.71 -10.26 2.37
N THR A 179 -9.37 -11.30 1.86
CA THR A 179 -10.84 -11.37 1.82
C THR A 179 -11.42 -11.57 3.21
N ASN A 180 -10.83 -12.46 4.02
CA ASN A 180 -11.29 -12.65 5.39
C ASN A 180 -10.86 -11.51 6.32
N ALA A 181 -9.69 -10.90 6.09
CA ALA A 181 -9.31 -9.66 6.78
C ALA A 181 -10.37 -8.56 6.60
N LEU A 182 -10.80 -8.32 5.36
CA LEU A 182 -11.82 -7.31 5.06
C LEU A 182 -13.14 -7.58 5.81
N LYS A 183 -13.61 -8.84 5.78
CA LYS A 183 -14.83 -9.24 6.51
C LYS A 183 -14.73 -8.98 8.01
N CYS A 184 -13.56 -9.19 8.61
CA CYS A 184 -13.35 -8.96 10.04
C CYS A 184 -13.47 -7.48 10.39
N TYR A 185 -12.78 -6.59 9.67
CA TYR A 185 -12.90 -5.14 9.91
C TYR A 185 -14.31 -4.61 9.60
N SER A 186 -14.99 -5.14 8.58
CA SER A 186 -16.38 -4.75 8.29
C SER A 186 -17.34 -5.14 9.43
N ARG A 187 -17.15 -6.30 10.07
CA ARG A 187 -17.95 -6.73 11.22
C ARG A 187 -17.68 -5.91 12.48
N ALA A 188 -16.49 -5.35 12.63
CA ALA A 188 -16.15 -4.47 13.77
C ALA A 188 -17.04 -3.21 13.82
N ARG A 189 -17.61 -2.79 12.68
CA ARG A 189 -18.44 -1.59 12.53
C ARG A 189 -19.56 -1.49 13.55
N ASP A 190 -20.29 -2.57 13.78
CA ASP A 190 -21.50 -2.55 14.62
C ASP A 190 -21.15 -2.38 16.12
N TYR A 191 -19.86 -2.52 16.47
CA TYR A 191 -19.33 -2.36 17.81
C TYR A 191 -18.60 -1.02 18.01
N CYS A 192 -18.56 -0.15 16.99
CA CYS A 192 -17.98 1.18 17.09
C CYS A 192 -18.88 2.14 17.88
N THR A 193 -18.42 2.58 19.05
CA THR A 193 -19.12 3.54 19.94
C THR A 193 -18.58 4.97 19.89
N SER A 194 -17.37 5.16 19.35
CA SER A 194 -16.70 6.46 19.25
C SER A 194 -16.32 6.75 17.80
N PHE A 195 -16.21 8.02 17.45
CA PHE A 195 -15.71 8.44 16.14
C PHE A 195 -14.29 7.91 15.88
N LYS A 196 -13.44 7.77 16.91
CA LYS A 196 -12.09 7.17 16.77
C LYS A 196 -12.16 5.73 16.28
N HIS A 197 -13.16 4.97 16.77
CA HIS A 197 -13.38 3.59 16.34
C HIS A 197 -13.79 3.54 14.86
N ILE A 198 -14.66 4.46 14.43
CA ILE A 198 -15.10 4.56 13.03
C ILE A 198 -13.92 4.89 12.12
N ILE A 199 -13.10 5.89 12.48
CA ILE A 199 -11.93 6.30 11.69
C ILE A 199 -10.92 5.15 11.57
N ASN A 200 -10.56 4.51 12.69
CA ASN A 200 -9.61 3.39 12.68
C ASN A 200 -10.10 2.22 11.82
N MET A 201 -11.38 1.87 11.97
CA MET A 201 -12.01 0.85 11.12
C MET A 201 -11.96 1.25 9.64
N CYS A 202 -12.28 2.50 9.29
CA CYS A 202 -12.19 2.97 7.91
C CYS A 202 -10.76 2.88 7.37
N LEU A 203 -9.74 3.25 8.15
CA LEU A 203 -8.34 3.14 7.77
C LEU A 203 -7.92 1.69 7.50
N ASN A 204 -8.35 0.74 8.33
CA ASN A 204 -8.09 -0.69 8.14
C ASN A 204 -8.79 -1.22 6.87
N VAL A 205 -10.04 -0.86 6.65
CA VAL A 205 -10.78 -1.22 5.42
C VAL A 205 -10.12 -0.64 4.17
N ILE A 206 -9.67 0.62 4.23
CA ILE A 206 -8.92 1.26 3.14
C ILE A 206 -7.64 0.48 2.86
N LYS A 207 -6.84 0.16 3.89
CA LYS A 207 -5.58 -0.60 3.76
C LYS A 207 -5.81 -1.93 3.03
N VAL A 208 -6.79 -2.73 3.46
CA VAL A 208 -7.11 -4.02 2.82
C VAL A 208 -7.64 -3.83 1.40
N SER A 209 -8.48 -2.82 1.18
CA SER A 209 -9.08 -2.56 -0.15
C SER A 209 -8.03 -2.15 -1.18
N ILE A 210 -6.98 -1.44 -0.76
CA ILE A 210 -5.83 -1.10 -1.63
C ILE A 210 -5.11 -2.39 -2.05
N TYR A 211 -4.86 -3.32 -1.13
CA TYR A 211 -4.22 -4.59 -1.48
C TYR A 211 -5.10 -5.51 -2.36
N LEU A 212 -6.42 -5.37 -2.28
CA LEU A 212 -7.38 -6.02 -3.18
C LEU A 212 -7.56 -5.29 -4.51
N ASN A 213 -6.87 -4.16 -4.72
CA ASN A 213 -7.05 -3.25 -5.86
C ASN A 213 -8.50 -2.76 -6.05
N ASN A 214 -9.31 -2.70 -4.99
CA ASN A 214 -10.68 -2.22 -5.05
C ASN A 214 -10.71 -0.71 -4.75
N TRP A 215 -10.52 0.10 -5.79
CA TRP A 215 -10.35 1.55 -5.67
C TRP A 215 -11.65 2.32 -5.40
N SER A 216 -12.81 1.81 -5.87
CA SER A 216 -14.11 2.43 -5.57
C SER A 216 -14.40 2.34 -4.07
N HIS A 217 -14.15 1.16 -3.48
CA HIS A 217 -14.32 0.94 -2.04
C HIS A 217 -13.39 1.83 -1.20
N VAL A 218 -12.14 2.06 -1.64
CA VAL A 218 -11.22 3.00 -1.00
C VAL A 218 -11.82 4.41 -0.95
N LEU A 219 -12.32 4.92 -2.09
CA LEU A 219 -12.89 6.27 -2.15
C LEU A 219 -14.14 6.41 -1.26
N SER A 220 -15.03 5.41 -1.26
CA SER A 220 -16.23 5.42 -0.40
C SER A 220 -15.87 5.50 1.09
N TYR A 221 -14.87 4.73 1.54
CA TYR A 221 -14.45 4.75 2.94
C TYR A 221 -13.64 5.99 3.30
N VAL A 222 -12.90 6.58 2.36
CA VAL A 222 -12.27 7.90 2.57
C VAL A 222 -13.35 8.96 2.79
N SER A 223 -14.37 9.04 1.93
CA SER A 223 -15.46 10.01 2.10
C SER A 223 -16.21 9.79 3.41
N LYS A 224 -16.43 8.53 3.81
CA LYS A 224 -17.04 8.18 5.10
C LYS A 224 -16.20 8.64 6.30
N ALA A 225 -14.89 8.43 6.26
CA ALA A 225 -13.99 8.87 7.32
C ALA A 225 -13.92 10.41 7.41
N GLN A 226 -13.88 11.11 6.27
CA GLN A 226 -13.86 12.58 6.21
C GLN A 226 -15.16 13.22 6.72
N ALA A 227 -16.30 12.56 6.50
CA ALA A 227 -17.61 12.99 7.01
C ALA A 227 -17.74 12.87 8.54
N THR A 228 -16.78 12.25 9.22
CA THR A 228 -16.79 12.11 10.67
C THR A 228 -16.34 13.41 11.35
N PRO A 229 -17.10 13.97 12.31
CA PRO A 229 -16.98 15.37 12.76
C PRO A 229 -15.61 15.79 13.33
N GLU A 230 -14.82 14.89 13.94
CA GLU A 230 -13.48 15.24 14.44
C GLU A 230 -12.42 15.41 13.33
N VAL A 231 -12.61 14.79 12.15
CA VAL A 231 -11.69 14.96 11.01
C VAL A 231 -11.95 16.30 10.31
N SER A 232 -13.20 16.75 10.31
CA SER A 232 -13.63 17.99 9.66
C SER A 232 -13.43 19.24 10.52
N GLU A 233 -13.36 19.10 11.85
CA GLU A 233 -13.09 20.20 12.78
C GLU A 233 -11.58 20.47 12.98
N THR A 234 -10.94 21.05 11.96
CA THR A 234 -9.59 21.65 12.07
C THR A 234 -9.54 22.90 12.97
N ARG A 235 -10.60 23.21 13.74
CA ARG A 235 -10.85 24.53 14.36
C ARG A 235 -10.90 24.55 15.89
N GLN A 236 -10.64 23.45 16.60
CA GLN A 236 -10.54 23.50 18.06
C GLN A 236 -9.06 23.66 18.52
N PRO A 237 -8.77 24.62 19.42
CA PRO A 237 -7.43 24.87 19.96
C PRO A 237 -7.11 23.95 21.16
N SER A 238 -7.35 22.64 21.04
CA SER A 238 -6.94 21.66 22.05
C SER A 238 -5.87 20.72 21.47
N GLY A 239 -4.98 20.21 22.32
CA GLY A 239 -3.65 19.65 22.00
C GLY A 239 -3.54 18.41 21.10
N ASN A 240 -4.55 18.08 20.28
CA ASN A 240 -4.56 16.91 19.37
C ASN A 240 -4.41 17.28 17.88
N LYS A 241 -3.96 18.51 17.55
CA LYS A 241 -3.81 18.96 16.15
C LYS A 241 -2.98 18.00 15.28
N ASP A 242 -1.95 17.40 15.88
CA ASP A 242 -1.04 16.51 15.16
C ASP A 242 -1.73 15.19 14.74
N GLN A 243 -2.63 14.64 15.56
CA GLN A 243 -3.35 13.42 15.21
C GLN A 243 -4.40 13.63 14.12
N SER A 244 -5.11 14.76 14.14
CA SER A 244 -6.09 15.09 13.09
C SER A 244 -5.39 15.33 11.76
N ALA A 245 -4.26 16.05 11.77
CA ALA A 245 -3.39 16.23 10.60
C ALA A 245 -2.88 14.90 10.03
N LEU A 246 -2.44 13.98 10.89
CA LEU A 246 -2.04 12.62 10.51
C LEU A 246 -3.17 11.85 9.81
N ILE A 247 -4.36 11.82 10.41
CA ILE A 247 -5.51 11.12 9.83
C ILE A 247 -5.91 11.74 8.49
N GLN A 248 -6.00 13.06 8.42
CA GLN A 248 -6.36 13.74 7.18
C GLN A 248 -5.33 13.48 6.07
N THR A 249 -4.04 13.50 6.40
CA THR A 249 -2.97 13.19 5.45
C THR A 249 -3.06 11.75 4.96
N LYS A 250 -3.33 10.76 5.83
CA LYS A 250 -3.58 9.36 5.43
C LYS A 250 -4.73 9.24 4.43
N LEU A 251 -5.86 9.86 4.74
CA LEU A 251 -7.07 9.79 3.91
C LEU A 251 -6.86 10.44 2.55
N THR A 252 -6.22 11.60 2.53
CA THR A 252 -5.87 12.32 1.31
C THR A 252 -4.89 11.52 0.42
N CYS A 253 -3.85 10.91 1.02
CA CYS A 253 -2.92 10.07 0.27
C CYS A 253 -3.59 8.81 -0.30
N ALA A 254 -4.47 8.15 0.48
CA ALA A 254 -5.23 6.99 0.01
C ALA A 254 -6.19 7.35 -1.13
N ALA A 255 -6.88 8.49 -1.05
CA ALA A 255 -7.70 8.99 -2.15
C ALA A 255 -6.88 9.34 -3.40
N GLY A 256 -5.72 9.98 -3.22
CA GLY A 256 -4.79 10.26 -4.31
C GLY A 256 -4.33 8.99 -5.02
N LEU A 257 -4.00 7.95 -4.26
CA LEU A 257 -3.60 6.65 -4.81
C LEU A 257 -4.74 5.97 -5.59
N ALA A 258 -5.96 5.95 -5.04
CA ALA A 258 -7.12 5.39 -5.72
C ALA A 258 -7.46 6.14 -7.02
N GLN A 259 -7.31 7.48 -7.02
CA GLN A 259 -7.49 8.30 -8.22
C GLN A 259 -6.38 8.08 -9.25
N LEU A 260 -5.14 7.88 -8.80
CA LEU A 260 -4.01 7.54 -9.66
C LEU A 260 -4.24 6.20 -10.36
N ALA A 261 -4.62 5.18 -9.61
CA ALA A 261 -4.88 3.84 -10.16
C ALA A 261 -6.07 3.82 -11.13
N THR A 262 -7.08 4.67 -10.93
CA THR A 262 -8.22 4.85 -11.85
C THR A 262 -7.94 5.86 -12.97
N ARG A 263 -6.67 6.22 -13.21
CA ARG A 263 -6.19 7.12 -14.28
C ARG A 263 -6.75 8.55 -14.22
N LYS A 264 -7.26 8.98 -13.06
CA LYS A 264 -7.77 10.34 -12.81
C LYS A 264 -6.66 11.25 -12.31
N TYR A 265 -5.63 11.47 -13.13
CA TYR A 265 -4.39 12.16 -12.75
C TYR A 265 -4.60 13.57 -12.18
N LYS A 266 -5.54 14.36 -12.74
CA LYS A 266 -5.83 15.71 -12.24
C LYS A 266 -6.42 15.70 -10.83
N ALA A 267 -7.27 14.73 -10.53
CA ALA A 267 -7.84 14.56 -9.19
C ALA A 267 -6.76 14.06 -8.22
N ALA A 268 -5.97 13.06 -8.66
CA ALA A 268 -4.87 12.50 -7.86
C ALA A 268 -3.88 13.58 -7.44
N ALA A 269 -3.47 14.46 -8.37
CA ALA A 269 -2.60 15.60 -8.09
C ALA A 269 -3.19 16.50 -6.99
N LYS A 270 -4.46 16.90 -7.13
CA LYS A 270 -5.13 17.74 -6.13
C LYS A 270 -5.15 17.07 -4.75
N SER A 271 -5.37 15.76 -4.69
CA SER A 271 -5.30 15.01 -3.44
C SER A 271 -3.89 15.04 -2.86
N PHE A 272 -2.86 14.58 -3.59
CA PHE A 272 -1.48 14.55 -3.07
C PHE A 272 -0.95 15.93 -2.64
N LEU A 273 -1.32 17.01 -3.33
CA LEU A 273 -0.92 18.39 -2.97
C LEU A 273 -1.51 18.88 -1.64
N LEU A 274 -2.57 18.25 -1.13
CA LEU A 274 -3.18 18.55 0.17
C LEU A 274 -2.52 17.78 1.34
N ALA A 275 -1.59 16.88 1.05
CA ALA A 275 -0.84 16.17 2.09
C ALA A 275 0.12 17.12 2.84
N GLN A 276 0.40 16.79 4.10
CA GLN A 276 1.36 17.51 4.95
C GLN A 276 2.58 16.63 5.23
N LEU A 277 3.79 17.15 5.02
CA LEU A 277 5.03 16.36 5.10
C LEU A 277 5.23 15.73 6.49
N ASP A 278 5.03 16.52 7.55
CA ASP A 278 5.19 16.08 8.96
C ASP A 278 4.28 14.90 9.33
N ALA A 279 3.20 14.75 8.57
CA ALA A 279 2.17 13.75 8.79
C ALA A 279 2.20 12.63 7.75
N CYS A 280 3.22 12.53 6.89
CA CYS A 280 3.21 11.66 5.70
C CYS A 280 4.04 10.36 5.84
N ASP A 281 4.34 9.93 7.08
CA ASP A 281 5.06 8.68 7.32
C ASP A 281 4.10 7.49 7.41
N PHE A 282 3.90 6.79 6.27
CA PHE A 282 3.02 5.63 6.16
C PHE A 282 3.72 4.45 5.45
N PRO A 283 4.67 3.77 6.12
CA PRO A 283 5.48 2.73 5.50
C PRO A 283 4.65 1.52 5.02
N ASP A 284 3.44 1.35 5.53
CA ASP A 284 2.48 0.34 5.08
C ASP A 284 1.78 0.69 3.75
N LEU A 285 1.93 1.92 3.22
CA LEU A 285 1.22 2.39 2.03
C LEU A 285 2.13 3.20 1.07
N LEU A 286 2.61 4.35 1.50
CA LEU A 286 3.32 5.34 0.68
C LEU A 286 4.44 6.00 1.47
N SER A 287 5.58 6.19 0.80
CA SER A 287 6.66 7.04 1.29
C SER A 287 6.42 8.51 0.94
N THR A 288 7.09 9.41 1.64
CA THR A 288 7.07 10.85 1.35
C THR A 288 7.57 11.16 -0.08
N SER A 289 8.62 10.47 -0.52
CA SER A 289 9.14 10.52 -1.91
C SER A 289 8.06 10.12 -2.93
N ASN A 290 7.30 9.06 -2.67
CA ASN A 290 6.19 8.66 -3.57
C ASN A 290 5.11 9.75 -3.67
N VAL A 291 4.75 10.39 -2.57
CA VAL A 291 3.76 11.49 -2.59
C VAL A 291 4.27 12.68 -3.40
N ALA A 292 5.55 13.04 -3.25
CA ALA A 292 6.19 14.09 -4.04
C ALA A 292 6.16 13.76 -5.53
N MET A 293 6.64 12.56 -5.92
CA MET A 293 6.70 12.11 -7.30
C MET A 293 5.32 12.00 -7.95
N TYR A 294 4.37 11.33 -7.30
CA TYR A 294 3.03 11.13 -7.84
C TYR A 294 2.28 12.45 -7.93
N GLY A 295 2.35 13.29 -6.89
CA GLY A 295 1.72 14.61 -6.90
C GLY A 295 2.30 15.53 -7.96
N GLY A 296 3.63 15.61 -8.05
CA GLY A 296 4.33 16.52 -8.95
C GLY A 296 4.19 16.13 -10.42
N LEU A 297 4.35 14.85 -10.78
CA LEU A 297 4.19 14.38 -12.16
C LEU A 297 2.73 14.49 -12.63
N CYS A 298 1.76 14.12 -11.79
CA CYS A 298 0.34 14.27 -12.13
C CYS A 298 -0.04 15.75 -12.31
N ALA A 299 0.47 16.64 -11.45
CA ALA A 299 0.24 18.07 -11.58
C ALA A 299 0.87 18.61 -12.88
N LEU A 300 2.12 18.26 -13.16
CA LEU A 300 2.84 18.68 -14.37
C LEU A 300 2.09 18.27 -15.65
N ALA A 301 1.54 17.06 -15.69
CA ALA A 301 0.83 16.54 -16.85
C ALA A 301 -0.58 17.12 -17.05
N THR A 302 -1.25 17.61 -15.99
CA THR A 302 -2.70 17.94 -16.06
C THR A 302 -3.07 19.37 -15.68
N PHE A 303 -2.20 20.11 -15.00
CA PHE A 303 -2.52 21.45 -14.54
C PHE A 303 -2.19 22.48 -15.61
N SER A 304 -3.03 23.51 -15.69
CA SER A 304 -2.70 24.74 -16.43
C SER A 304 -1.52 25.46 -15.77
N ARG A 305 -0.86 26.35 -16.51
CA ARG A 305 0.25 27.17 -15.99
C ARG A 305 -0.13 27.95 -14.73
N GLN A 306 -1.36 28.47 -14.66
CA GLN A 306 -1.89 29.18 -13.49
C GLN A 306 -2.09 28.25 -12.28
N GLU A 307 -2.65 27.06 -12.51
CA GLU A 307 -2.82 26.04 -11.46
C GLU A 307 -1.47 25.58 -10.92
N LEU A 308 -0.48 25.36 -11.79
CA LEU A 308 0.87 24.93 -11.40
C LEU A 308 1.58 25.99 -10.54
N GLN A 309 1.47 27.27 -10.92
CA GLN A 309 2.00 28.37 -10.11
C GLN A 309 1.36 28.38 -8.72
N LYS A 310 0.03 28.38 -8.67
CA LYS A 310 -0.73 28.57 -7.43
C LYS A 310 -0.64 27.38 -6.48
N LEU A 311 -0.79 26.16 -7.00
CA LEU A 311 -0.99 24.95 -6.19
C LEU A 311 0.31 24.17 -5.94
N VAL A 312 1.35 24.37 -6.76
CA VAL A 312 2.62 23.64 -6.65
C VAL A 312 3.75 24.58 -6.25
N ILE A 313 4.03 25.60 -7.07
CA ILE A 313 5.19 26.47 -6.88
C ILE A 313 5.03 27.40 -5.67
N SER A 314 3.86 28.01 -5.51
CA SER A 314 3.56 28.91 -4.40
C SER A 314 3.06 28.20 -3.13
N SER A 315 2.88 26.88 -3.17
CA SER A 315 2.39 26.10 -2.03
C SER A 315 3.51 25.89 -1.01
N SER A 316 3.35 26.44 0.20
CA SER A 316 4.30 26.25 1.29
C SER A 316 4.36 24.79 1.76
N SER A 317 3.23 24.07 1.75
CA SER A 317 3.16 22.67 2.14
C SER A 317 3.88 21.77 1.14
N PHE A 318 3.57 21.94 -0.16
CA PHE A 318 4.13 21.06 -1.18
C PHE A 318 5.59 21.37 -1.53
N LYS A 319 6.05 22.60 -1.26
CA LYS A 319 7.46 22.95 -1.39
C LYS A 319 8.36 22.02 -0.57
N LEU A 320 7.93 21.62 0.63
CA LEU A 320 8.69 20.68 1.48
C LEU A 320 8.83 19.30 0.82
N PHE A 321 7.79 18.80 0.15
CA PHE A 321 7.86 17.56 -0.63
C PHE A 321 8.80 17.68 -1.83
N LEU A 322 8.83 18.84 -2.50
CA LEU A 322 9.76 19.10 -3.61
C LEU A 322 11.22 19.24 -3.16
N GLU A 323 11.47 19.55 -1.89
CA GLU A 323 12.83 19.55 -1.33
C GLU A 323 13.36 18.13 -1.09
N VAL A 324 12.48 17.15 -0.89
CA VAL A 324 12.83 15.72 -0.84
C VAL A 324 13.27 15.22 -2.21
N GLU A 325 12.63 15.70 -3.29
CA GLU A 325 12.90 15.28 -4.68
C GLU A 325 13.37 16.47 -5.54
N PRO A 326 14.65 16.89 -5.42
CA PRO A 326 15.17 18.08 -6.10
C PRO A 326 15.15 17.99 -7.63
N GLN A 327 15.30 16.79 -8.21
CA GLN A 327 15.21 16.59 -9.66
C GLN A 327 13.80 16.92 -10.18
N LEU A 328 12.76 16.46 -9.48
CA LEU A 328 11.36 16.76 -9.81
C LEU A 328 11.07 18.26 -9.69
N ARG A 329 11.58 18.89 -8.62
CA ARG A 329 11.47 20.34 -8.44
C ARG A 329 12.04 21.09 -9.65
N ASP A 330 13.23 20.74 -10.09
CA ASP A 330 13.92 21.40 -11.20
C ASP A 330 13.19 21.19 -12.53
N ILE A 331 12.59 20.01 -12.75
CA ILE A 331 11.70 19.72 -13.89
C ILE A 331 10.50 20.68 -13.90
N ILE A 332 9.79 20.80 -12.78
CA ILE A 332 8.60 21.66 -12.66
C ILE A 332 8.97 23.13 -12.93
N PHE A 333 10.08 23.62 -12.38
CA PHE A 333 10.53 24.99 -12.64
C PHE A 333 10.93 25.22 -14.10
N LYS A 334 11.70 24.29 -14.70
CA LYS A 334 12.08 24.40 -16.12
C LYS A 334 10.88 24.38 -17.05
N PHE A 335 9.86 23.56 -16.75
CA PHE A 335 8.60 23.58 -17.48
C PHE A 335 7.90 24.94 -17.35
N TYR A 336 7.78 25.48 -16.13
CA TYR A 336 7.14 26.77 -15.89
C TYR A 336 7.88 27.96 -16.53
N GLU A 337 9.22 27.90 -16.62
CA GLU A 337 10.09 28.88 -17.28
C GLU A 337 10.14 28.71 -18.82
N SER A 338 9.37 27.78 -19.39
CA SER A 338 9.36 27.47 -20.84
C SER A 338 10.68 26.91 -21.38
N LYS A 339 11.51 26.30 -20.51
CA LYS A 339 12.79 25.62 -20.87
C LYS A 339 12.56 24.13 -21.15
N TYR A 340 11.71 23.83 -22.14
CA TYR A 340 11.21 22.47 -22.41
C TYR A 340 12.30 21.44 -22.76
N ALA A 341 13.34 21.83 -23.52
CA ALA A 341 14.41 20.89 -23.87
C ALA A 341 15.15 20.35 -22.64
N SER A 342 15.47 21.23 -21.67
CA SER A 342 16.07 20.80 -20.41
C SER A 342 15.10 20.02 -19.52
N CYS A 343 13.81 20.37 -19.55
CA CYS A 343 12.77 19.67 -18.81
C CYS A 343 12.65 18.21 -19.28
N LEU A 344 12.56 17.98 -20.60
CA LEU A 344 12.45 16.64 -21.18
C LEU A 344 13.71 15.82 -20.92
N LYS A 345 14.90 16.42 -21.07
CA LYS A 345 16.15 15.74 -20.74
C LYS A 345 16.20 15.26 -19.29
N LEU A 346 15.80 16.10 -18.33
CA LEU A 346 15.76 15.70 -16.92
C LEU A 346 14.69 14.64 -16.64
N LEU A 347 13.59 14.65 -17.39
CA LEU A 347 12.53 13.66 -17.27
C LEU A 347 13.00 12.28 -17.76
N ASP A 348 13.77 12.24 -18.85
CA ASP A 348 14.38 11.02 -19.38
C ASP A 348 15.48 10.46 -18.45
N GLU A 349 16.08 11.32 -17.62
CA GLU A 349 17.08 10.94 -16.62
C GLU A 349 16.47 10.39 -15.33
N ILE A 350 15.16 10.53 -15.10
CA ILE A 350 14.48 9.86 -13.96
C ILE A 350 14.39 8.37 -14.29
N LYS A 351 15.17 7.55 -13.59
CA LYS A 351 15.24 6.09 -13.76
C LYS A 351 14.79 5.31 -12.54
#